data_AF-A0A7C6IHU2-F1
#
_entry.id   AF-A0A7C6IHU2-F1
#
_cell.length_a   1.000
_cell.length_b   1.000
_cell.length_c   1.000
_cell.angle_alpha   90.00
_cell.angle_beta   90.00
_cell.angle_gamma   90.00
#
_symmetry.space_group_name_H-M   'P 1'
#
loop_
_entity.id
_entity.type
_entity.pdbx_description
1 polymer ?
#
loop_
_entity_poly.entity_id
_entity_poly.type
_entity_poly.pdbx_seq_one_letter_code
_entity_poly.pdbx_strand_id
1 'polypeptide(L)'
;MEKIYVFGHRVPDTASVTAAITLANLKNKQGLNASPRVLGDINSETNFVLNYFGFPQPEYLNDVKLQIKDINYQKNYFIHTNESILTAYNYMNNNYISTLPIVDEQKVFKDMISMKDITKDHIEGDFYHLRSFYENIIQVLDGKEILKFDNEVSGNILVASYGSTTFINNITIDNDSILIIGDRHSIHEYATKKQS
;
A
#
# COMPACT_ATOMS: atom_id res chain seq x y z
N MET A 1 19.62 -17.95 -7.61
CA MET A 1 19.21 -18.07 -9.03
C MET A 1 17.94 -18.89 -9.08
N GLU A 2 16.90 -18.38 -9.74
CA GLU A 2 15.63 -19.11 -9.88
C GLU A 2 15.83 -20.41 -10.67
N LYS A 3 15.13 -21.46 -10.24
CA LYS A 3 15.23 -22.80 -10.85
C LYS A 3 14.29 -22.86 -12.07
N ILE A 4 14.85 -23.18 -13.23
CA ILE A 4 14.13 -23.32 -14.49
C ILE A 4 13.76 -24.79 -14.67
N TYR A 5 12.47 -25.10 -14.76
CA TYR A 5 12.01 -26.43 -15.12
C TYR A 5 11.84 -26.53 -16.64
N VAL A 6 12.42 -27.56 -17.24
CA VAL A 6 12.33 -27.84 -18.68
C VAL A 6 11.58 -29.13 -18.88
N PHE A 7 10.46 -29.09 -19.61
CA PHE A 7 9.61 -30.25 -19.87
C PHE A 7 9.04 -30.20 -21.30
N GLY A 8 8.61 -31.36 -21.80
CA GLY A 8 7.97 -31.51 -23.11
C GLY A 8 6.44 -31.63 -23.00
N HIS A 9 5.83 -32.43 -23.87
CA HIS A 9 4.38 -32.61 -23.89
C HIS A 9 3.84 -33.40 -22.69
N ARG A 10 2.52 -33.33 -22.48
CA ARG A 10 1.81 -33.99 -21.37
C ARG A 10 1.94 -35.52 -21.37
N VAL A 11 1.99 -36.12 -22.55
CA VAL A 11 2.26 -37.56 -22.74
C VAL A 11 3.72 -37.66 -23.20
N PRO A 12 4.67 -37.92 -22.28
CA PRO A 12 6.09 -37.84 -22.61
C PRO A 12 6.52 -39.03 -23.47
N ASP A 13 6.98 -38.73 -24.67
CA ASP A 13 7.64 -39.67 -25.58
C ASP A 13 9.17 -39.50 -25.55
N THR A 14 9.89 -40.42 -26.19
CA THR A 14 11.35 -40.45 -26.22
C THR A 14 11.93 -39.10 -26.67
N ALA A 15 11.32 -38.48 -27.68
CA ALA A 15 11.73 -37.18 -28.20
C ALA A 15 11.53 -36.05 -27.17
N SER A 16 10.36 -35.97 -26.53
CA SER A 16 10.08 -34.96 -25.49
C SER A 16 11.03 -35.05 -24.31
N VAL A 17 11.30 -36.27 -23.82
CA VAL A 17 12.15 -36.49 -22.64
C VAL A 17 13.61 -36.18 -22.96
N THR A 18 14.13 -36.68 -24.08
CA THR A 18 15.52 -36.40 -24.50
C THR A 18 15.74 -34.93 -24.84
N ALA A 19 14.76 -34.25 -25.45
CA ALA A 19 14.81 -32.81 -25.68
C ALA A 19 14.85 -32.02 -24.36
N ALA A 20 14.03 -32.39 -23.36
CA ALA A 20 14.03 -31.75 -22.06
C ALA A 20 15.38 -31.88 -21.33
N ILE A 21 15.98 -33.08 -21.36
CA ILE A 21 17.32 -33.35 -20.80
C ILE A 21 18.38 -32.52 -21.52
N THR A 22 18.37 -32.54 -22.86
CA THR A 22 19.37 -31.85 -23.68
C THR A 22 19.31 -30.33 -23.48
N LEU A 23 18.10 -29.75 -23.46
CA LEU A 23 17.91 -28.32 -23.27
C LEU A 23 18.25 -27.88 -21.84
N ALA A 24 17.92 -28.67 -20.82
CA ALA A 24 18.34 -28.39 -19.44
C ALA A 24 19.87 -28.39 -19.32
N ASN A 25 20.56 -29.37 -19.93
CA ASN A 25 22.01 -29.42 -19.97
C ASN A 25 22.64 -28.23 -20.70
N LEU A 26 22.07 -27.81 -21.83
CA LEU A 26 22.51 -26.62 -22.55
C LEU A 26 22.38 -25.37 -21.68
N LYS A 27 21.23 -25.17 -21.03
CA LYS A 27 20.98 -24.03 -20.13
C LYS A 27 21.93 -24.03 -18.93
N ASN A 28 22.21 -25.20 -18.34
CA ASN A 28 23.20 -25.34 -17.28
C ASN A 28 24.60 -24.92 -17.73
N LYS A 29 25.01 -25.29 -18.95
CA LYS A 29 26.28 -24.84 -19.55
C LYS A 29 26.32 -23.33 -19.84
N GLN A 30 25.17 -22.68 -19.99
CA GLN A 30 25.04 -21.23 -20.13
C GLN A 30 25.00 -20.50 -18.77
N GLY A 31 25.21 -21.21 -17.65
CA GLY A 31 25.20 -20.64 -16.31
C GLY A 31 23.81 -20.48 -15.70
N LEU A 32 22.75 -21.04 -16.30
CA LEU A 32 21.40 -21.03 -15.73
C LEU A 32 21.19 -22.25 -14.82
N ASN A 33 20.28 -22.17 -13.85
CA ASN A 33 19.91 -23.31 -12.99
C ASN A 33 18.71 -24.05 -13.57
N ALA A 34 18.93 -25.02 -14.48
CA ALA A 34 17.87 -25.73 -15.19
C ALA A 34 17.78 -27.23 -14.81
N SER A 35 16.55 -27.74 -14.64
CA SER A 35 16.26 -29.13 -14.30
C SER A 35 15.27 -29.71 -15.31
N PRO A 36 15.57 -30.86 -15.94
CA PRO A 36 14.59 -31.55 -16.78
C PRO A 36 13.48 -32.14 -15.92
N ARG A 37 12.27 -32.20 -16.48
CA ARG A 37 11.05 -32.72 -15.86
C ARG A 37 10.18 -33.45 -16.88
N VAL A 38 9.37 -34.40 -16.41
CA VAL A 38 8.31 -35.06 -17.19
C VAL A 38 6.93 -34.70 -16.65
N LEU A 39 5.93 -34.61 -17.54
CA LEU A 39 4.54 -34.26 -17.18
C LEU A 39 3.62 -35.50 -17.06
N GLY A 40 4.18 -36.70 -17.22
CA GLY A 40 3.46 -37.97 -17.18
C GLY A 40 4.42 -39.13 -16.93
N ASP A 41 3.88 -40.35 -16.90
CA ASP A 41 4.67 -41.57 -16.91
C ASP A 41 5.36 -41.74 -18.27
N ILE A 42 6.63 -42.13 -18.24
CA ILE A 42 7.41 -42.41 -19.45
C ILE A 42 7.07 -43.81 -20.00
N ASN A 43 7.08 -43.96 -21.32
CA ASN A 43 6.86 -45.26 -21.95
C ASN A 43 8.10 -46.19 -21.85
N SER A 44 7.92 -47.48 -22.13
CA SER A 44 8.99 -48.49 -22.06
C SER A 44 10.16 -48.19 -22.99
N GLU A 45 9.89 -47.59 -24.16
CA GLU A 45 10.91 -47.19 -25.12
C GLU A 45 11.83 -46.11 -24.54
N THR A 46 11.24 -45.06 -23.96
CA THR A 46 11.98 -43.97 -23.30
C THR A 46 12.79 -44.51 -22.14
N ASN A 47 12.22 -45.40 -21.33
CA ASN A 47 12.94 -46.02 -20.22
C ASN A 47 14.11 -46.88 -20.70
N PHE A 48 13.94 -47.65 -21.79
CA PHE A 48 15.03 -48.40 -22.42
C PHE A 48 16.16 -47.46 -22.88
N VAL A 49 15.82 -46.36 -23.58
CA VAL A 49 16.80 -45.38 -24.05
C VAL A 49 17.56 -44.74 -22.89
N LEU A 50 16.86 -44.30 -21.84
CA LEU A 50 17.50 -43.69 -20.66
C LEU A 50 18.48 -44.66 -19.98
N ASN A 51 18.06 -45.92 -19.79
CA ASN A 51 18.91 -46.95 -19.18
C ASN A 51 20.11 -47.30 -20.07
N TYR A 52 19.91 -47.41 -21.38
CA TYR A 52 20.99 -47.72 -22.33
C TYR A 52 22.09 -46.65 -22.32
N PHE A 53 21.72 -45.37 -22.22
CA PHE A 53 22.65 -44.24 -22.16
C PHE A 53 23.07 -43.84 -20.74
N GLY A 54 22.57 -44.51 -19.70
CA GLY A 54 22.91 -44.25 -18.30
C GLY A 54 22.40 -42.90 -17.76
N PHE A 55 21.33 -42.35 -18.31
CA PHE A 55 20.72 -41.11 -17.82
C PHE A 55 19.64 -41.40 -16.77
N PRO A 56 19.60 -40.65 -15.65
CA PRO A 56 18.52 -40.78 -14.69
C PRO A 56 17.19 -40.31 -15.29
N GLN A 57 16.10 -40.99 -14.93
CA GLN A 57 14.76 -40.53 -15.28
C GLN A 57 14.51 -39.14 -14.67
N PRO A 58 14.06 -38.15 -15.47
CA PRO A 58 13.71 -36.84 -14.93
C PRO A 58 12.52 -36.95 -13.96
N GLU A 59 12.55 -36.13 -12.91
CA GLU A 59 11.48 -36.10 -11.92
C GLU A 59 10.15 -35.63 -12.54
N TYR A 60 9.05 -36.20 -12.06
CA TYR A 60 7.69 -35.78 -12.43
C TYR A 60 7.42 -34.35 -11.94
N LEU A 61 6.85 -33.51 -12.80
CA LEU A 61 6.38 -32.17 -12.47
C LEU A 61 4.85 -32.18 -12.43
N ASN A 62 4.33 -32.25 -11.20
CA ASN A 62 2.89 -32.35 -10.96
C ASN A 62 2.17 -31.01 -11.18
N ASP A 63 2.74 -29.91 -10.70
CA ASP A 63 2.09 -28.59 -10.75
C ASP A 63 3.11 -27.46 -10.73
N VAL A 64 2.78 -26.37 -11.42
CA VAL A 64 3.45 -25.07 -11.40
C VAL A 64 2.43 -24.02 -11.00
N LYS A 65 1.92 -24.11 -9.78
CA LYS A 65 0.89 -23.18 -9.28
C LYS A 65 1.39 -21.76 -9.38
N LEU A 66 0.62 -20.92 -10.08
CA LEU A 66 0.82 -19.49 -10.11
C LEU A 66 0.73 -18.95 -8.67
N GLN A 67 1.77 -18.24 -8.25
CA GLN A 67 1.78 -17.48 -7.00
C GLN A 67 1.49 -16.02 -7.33
N ILE A 68 1.01 -15.24 -6.34
CA ILE A 68 0.78 -13.79 -6.52
C ILE A 68 2.07 -13.06 -6.98
N LYS A 69 3.25 -13.56 -6.59
CA LYS A 69 4.54 -13.00 -7.03
C LYS A 69 4.78 -13.14 -8.54
N ASP A 70 4.12 -14.11 -9.18
CA ASP A 70 4.23 -14.40 -10.61
C ASP A 70 3.23 -13.59 -11.44
N ILE A 71 2.31 -12.88 -10.78
CA ILE A 71 1.32 -12.02 -11.41
C ILE A 71 1.87 -10.60 -11.44
N ASN A 72 1.69 -9.91 -12.57
CA ASN A 72 1.98 -8.49 -12.64
C ASN A 72 0.84 -7.72 -11.95
N TYR A 73 1.12 -7.15 -10.78
CA TYR A 73 0.20 -6.29 -10.04
C TYR A 73 0.89 -4.98 -9.65
N GLN A 74 0.08 -3.96 -9.37
CA GLN A 74 0.55 -2.66 -8.93
C GLN A 74 1.25 -2.76 -7.56
N LYS A 75 2.53 -2.39 -7.51
CA LYS A 75 3.37 -2.45 -6.30
C LYS A 75 3.74 -1.06 -5.83
N ASN A 76 4.06 -0.94 -4.54
CA ASN A 76 4.55 0.29 -3.91
C ASN A 76 3.55 1.45 -3.89
N TYR A 77 2.25 1.14 -3.90
CA TYR A 77 1.20 2.11 -3.62
C TYR A 77 0.73 1.90 -2.18
N PHE A 78 1.08 2.82 -1.30
CA PHE A 78 0.67 2.85 0.10
C PHE A 78 0.87 4.26 0.66
N ILE A 79 0.22 4.54 1.79
CA ILE A 79 0.44 5.75 2.60
C ILE A 79 0.80 5.37 4.03
N HIS A 80 1.44 6.28 4.74
CA HIS A 80 1.76 6.12 6.15
C HIS A 80 0.60 6.54 7.05
N THR A 81 0.54 5.96 8.24
CA THR A 81 -0.53 6.22 9.25
C THR A 81 -0.62 7.67 9.70
N ASN A 82 0.41 8.49 9.48
CA ASN A 82 0.48 9.90 9.86
C ASN A 82 0.11 10.86 8.72
N GLU A 83 -0.13 10.38 7.50
CA GLU A 83 -0.46 11.24 6.36
C GLU A 83 -1.93 11.68 6.36
N SER A 84 -2.20 12.87 5.82
CA SER A 84 -3.56 13.41 5.76
C SER A 84 -4.45 12.69 4.72
N ILE A 85 -5.77 12.76 4.92
CA ILE A 85 -6.76 12.28 3.93
C ILE A 85 -6.60 13.00 2.59
N LEU A 86 -6.25 14.29 2.59
CA LEU A 86 -5.99 15.05 1.36
C LEU A 86 -4.77 14.48 0.62
N THR A 87 -3.70 14.13 1.33
CA THR A 87 -2.53 13.47 0.76
C THR A 87 -2.92 12.14 0.12
N ALA A 88 -3.69 11.32 0.84
CA ALA A 88 -4.22 10.04 0.32
C ALA A 88 -5.04 10.24 -0.96
N TYR A 89 -5.98 11.19 -0.96
CA TYR A 89 -6.82 11.54 -2.11
C TYR A 89 -6.00 11.97 -3.33
N ASN A 90 -5.04 12.88 -3.13
CA ASN A 90 -4.15 13.34 -4.20
C ASN A 90 -3.28 12.22 -4.73
N TYR A 91 -2.73 11.38 -3.86
CA TYR A 91 -1.92 10.23 -4.24
C TYR A 91 -2.72 9.23 -5.07
N MET A 92 -3.96 8.92 -4.67
CA MET A 92 -4.88 8.08 -5.43
C MET A 92 -5.16 8.64 -6.83
N ASN A 93 -5.51 9.92 -6.93
CA ASN A 93 -5.81 10.57 -8.22
C ASN A 93 -4.61 10.62 -9.15
N ASN A 94 -3.44 11.01 -8.66
CA ASN A 94 -2.22 11.13 -9.47
C ASN A 94 -1.74 9.78 -10.00
N ASN A 95 -2.06 8.68 -9.30
CA ASN A 95 -1.67 7.32 -9.68
C ASN A 95 -2.82 6.52 -10.32
N TYR A 96 -3.98 7.13 -10.53
CA TYR A 96 -5.18 6.49 -11.08
C TYR A 96 -5.60 5.20 -10.35
N ILE A 97 -5.51 5.22 -9.02
CA ILE A 97 -5.93 4.13 -8.12
C ILE A 97 -7.07 4.60 -7.21
N SER A 98 -7.90 3.68 -6.75
CA SER A 98 -9.10 3.99 -5.96
C SER A 98 -9.02 3.55 -4.50
N THR A 99 -7.91 2.91 -4.11
CA THR A 99 -7.73 2.29 -2.81
C THR A 99 -6.25 2.26 -2.46
N LEU A 100 -5.94 2.56 -1.20
CA LEU A 100 -4.59 2.62 -0.66
C LEU A 100 -4.46 1.80 0.61
N PRO A 101 -3.51 0.86 0.66
CA PRO A 101 -3.01 0.32 1.91
C PRO A 101 -2.38 1.42 2.77
N ILE A 102 -2.67 1.38 4.07
CA ILE A 102 -2.05 2.19 5.11
C ILE A 102 -1.02 1.32 5.83
N VAL A 103 0.20 1.81 5.96
CA VAL A 103 1.32 1.12 6.60
C VAL A 103 1.92 1.94 7.73
N ASP A 104 2.59 1.28 8.67
CA ASP A 104 3.46 1.96 9.62
C ASP A 104 4.84 2.29 9.02
N GLU A 105 5.69 2.92 9.83
CA GLU A 105 7.08 3.25 9.50
C GLU A 105 7.93 2.05 9.07
N GLN A 106 7.58 0.83 9.52
CA GLN A 106 8.26 -0.41 9.15
C GLN A 106 7.64 -1.07 7.90
N LYS A 107 6.71 -0.38 7.22
CA LYS A 107 5.95 -0.88 6.06
C LYS A 107 5.08 -2.10 6.38
N VAL A 108 4.70 -2.27 7.64
CA VAL A 108 3.73 -3.28 8.04
C VAL A 108 2.34 -2.74 7.79
N PHE A 109 1.53 -3.51 7.05
CA PHE A 109 0.12 -3.19 6.78
C PHE A 109 -0.65 -3.00 8.09
N LYS A 110 -1.40 -1.89 8.18
CA LYS A 110 -2.29 -1.58 9.31
C LYS A 110 -3.74 -1.59 8.90
N ASP A 111 -4.07 -0.92 7.81
CA ASP A 111 -5.43 -0.77 7.33
C ASP A 111 -5.46 -0.40 5.84
N MET A 112 -6.63 -0.07 5.30
CA MET A 112 -6.82 0.35 3.92
C MET A 112 -7.90 1.43 3.84
N ILE A 113 -7.69 2.41 2.97
CA ILE A 113 -8.66 3.47 2.72
C ILE A 113 -9.00 3.50 1.23
N SER A 114 -10.27 3.69 0.90
CA SER A 114 -10.74 3.85 -0.48
C SER A 114 -11.38 5.21 -0.70
N MET A 115 -11.53 5.58 -1.97
CA MET A 115 -12.31 6.77 -2.36
C MET A 115 -13.74 6.77 -1.82
N LYS A 116 -14.33 5.58 -1.61
CA LYS A 116 -15.67 5.45 -1.02
C LYS A 116 -15.67 5.82 0.45
N ASP A 117 -14.64 5.44 1.19
CA ASP A 117 -14.50 5.76 2.60
C ASP A 117 -14.32 7.27 2.79
N ILE A 118 -13.46 7.89 1.97
CA ILE A 118 -13.28 9.36 1.95
C ILE A 118 -14.61 10.06 1.62
N THR A 119 -15.34 9.58 0.62
CA THR A 119 -16.64 10.16 0.24
C THR A 119 -17.67 10.02 1.35
N LYS A 120 -17.71 8.86 2.02
CA LYS A 120 -18.62 8.61 3.14
C LYS A 120 -18.32 9.54 4.30
N ASP A 121 -17.06 9.67 4.68
CA ASP A 121 -16.62 10.58 5.74
C ASP A 121 -16.94 12.04 5.39
N HIS A 122 -16.81 12.43 4.12
CA HIS A 122 -17.19 13.78 3.68
C HIS A 122 -18.71 14.07 3.73
N ILE A 123 -19.57 13.05 3.77
CA ILE A 123 -21.04 13.22 3.82
C ILE A 123 -21.58 13.03 5.24
N GLU A 124 -21.09 12.03 5.94
CA GLU A 124 -21.63 11.56 7.23
C GLU A 124 -20.67 11.77 8.41
N GLY A 125 -19.46 12.24 8.14
CA GLY A 125 -18.38 12.35 9.12
C GLY A 125 -18.58 13.47 10.14
N ASP A 126 -17.66 13.49 11.10
CA ASP A 126 -17.62 14.50 12.15
C ASP A 126 -16.82 15.71 11.68
N PHE A 127 -17.50 16.85 11.52
CA PHE A 127 -16.88 18.12 11.13
C PHE A 127 -16.63 19.05 12.32
N TYR A 128 -17.01 18.63 13.54
CA TYR A 128 -16.91 19.43 14.75
C TYR A 128 -15.69 19.06 15.57
N HIS A 129 -15.20 17.82 15.49
CA HIS A 129 -13.99 17.39 16.17
C HIS A 129 -12.85 17.17 15.18
N LEU A 130 -11.68 17.72 15.48
CA LEU A 130 -10.46 17.46 14.75
C LEU A 130 -9.47 16.74 15.65
N ARG A 131 -8.81 15.72 15.10
CA ARG A 131 -7.61 15.13 15.67
C ARG A 131 -6.63 14.87 14.53
N SER A 132 -5.52 15.61 14.51
CA SER A 132 -4.53 15.50 13.43
C SER A 132 -3.15 15.99 13.87
N PHE A 133 -2.12 15.59 13.15
CA PHE A 133 -0.79 16.19 13.30
C PHE A 133 -0.83 17.65 12.85
N TYR A 134 -0.12 18.50 13.59
CA TYR A 134 -0.01 19.93 13.29
C TYR A 134 0.51 20.17 11.86
N GLU A 135 1.47 19.36 11.42
CA GLU A 135 2.06 19.43 10.07
C GLU A 135 1.02 19.16 8.97
N ASN A 136 0.11 18.21 9.19
CA ASN A 136 -0.98 17.94 8.25
C ASN A 136 -1.91 19.15 8.14
N ILE A 137 -2.24 19.81 9.26
CA ILE A 137 -3.12 20.99 9.26
C ILE A 137 -2.48 22.11 8.45
N ILE A 138 -1.20 22.40 8.68
CA ILE A 138 -0.46 23.42 7.94
C ILE A 138 -0.39 23.08 6.45
N GLN A 139 -0.05 21.84 6.11
CA GLN A 139 0.05 21.38 4.72
C GLN A 139 -1.30 21.49 3.99
N VAL A 140 -2.39 21.06 4.63
CA VAL A 140 -3.74 21.05 4.02
C VAL A 140 -4.29 22.46 3.82
N LEU A 141 -4.04 23.36 4.78
CA LEU A 141 -4.52 24.75 4.72
C LEU A 141 -3.62 25.68 3.91
N ASP A 142 -2.48 25.18 3.39
CA ASP A 142 -1.40 26.02 2.86
C ASP A 142 -1.02 27.14 3.84
N GLY A 143 -0.95 26.77 5.12
CA GLY A 143 -0.80 27.68 6.25
C GLY A 143 0.65 28.09 6.47
N LYS A 144 0.83 29.18 7.22
CA LYS A 144 2.15 29.59 7.72
C LYS A 144 2.19 29.42 9.23
N GLU A 145 3.13 28.61 9.72
CA GLU A 145 3.40 28.48 11.15
C GLU A 145 3.88 29.82 11.73
N ILE A 146 3.27 30.22 12.85
CA ILE A 146 3.72 31.35 13.66
C ILE A 146 4.34 30.85 14.96
N LEU A 147 3.62 29.99 15.69
CA LEU A 147 4.04 29.35 16.93
C LEU A 147 3.46 27.93 16.99
N LYS A 148 4.30 26.96 17.35
CA LYS A 148 3.92 25.55 17.56
C LYS A 148 4.25 25.14 18.99
N PHE A 149 3.27 24.57 19.67
CA PHE A 149 3.42 24.02 21.02
C PHE A 149 3.34 22.49 21.02
N ASP A 150 2.35 21.95 20.29
CA ASP A 150 2.09 20.51 20.21
C ASP A 150 2.30 19.96 18.80
N ASN A 151 2.68 18.69 18.72
CA ASN A 151 2.81 17.97 17.44
C ASN A 151 1.47 17.43 16.94
N GLU A 152 0.55 17.12 17.84
CA GLU A 152 -0.79 16.63 17.56
C GLU A 152 -1.79 17.63 18.14
N VAL A 153 -2.78 18.00 17.35
CA VAL A 153 -3.85 18.91 17.73
C VAL A 153 -5.14 18.11 17.78
N SER A 154 -5.82 18.15 18.91
CA SER A 154 -7.10 17.46 19.14
C SER A 154 -8.07 18.40 19.84
N GLY A 155 -9.29 18.53 19.33
CA GLY A 155 -10.28 19.44 19.91
C GLY A 155 -11.50 19.73 19.04
N ASN A 156 -12.36 20.60 19.55
CA ASN A 156 -13.59 21.07 18.93
C ASN A 156 -13.34 22.29 18.04
N ILE A 157 -13.71 22.20 16.77
CA ILE A 157 -13.62 23.31 15.82
C ILE A 157 -14.71 24.33 16.12
N LEU A 158 -14.30 25.59 16.32
CA LEU A 158 -15.18 26.74 16.51
C LEU A 158 -14.87 27.80 15.46
N VAL A 159 -15.91 28.31 14.78
CA VAL A 159 -15.76 29.39 13.80
C VAL A 159 -16.30 30.70 14.36
N ALA A 160 -15.46 31.71 14.50
CA ALA A 160 -15.87 33.01 15.05
C ALA A 160 -16.52 33.92 13.99
N SER A 161 -17.72 33.54 13.54
CA SER A 161 -18.48 34.29 12.53
C SER A 161 -19.30 35.46 13.11
N TYR A 162 -19.66 35.43 14.40
CA TYR A 162 -20.44 36.47 15.07
C TYR A 162 -19.67 37.77 15.30
N GLY A 163 -20.37 38.91 15.46
CA GLY A 163 -19.76 40.17 15.93
C GLY A 163 -19.00 40.00 17.26
N SER A 164 -17.97 40.80 17.50
CA SER A 164 -16.97 40.48 18.55
C SER A 164 -17.59 40.43 19.94
N THR A 165 -18.51 41.35 20.24
CA THR A 165 -19.26 41.37 21.50
C THR A 165 -20.13 40.14 21.67
N THR A 166 -20.86 39.74 20.63
CA THR A 166 -21.71 38.54 20.63
C THR A 166 -20.87 37.27 20.82
N PHE A 167 -19.72 37.17 20.16
CA PHE A 167 -18.83 36.03 20.30
C PHE A 167 -18.28 35.92 21.73
N ILE A 168 -17.71 37.01 22.25
CA ILE A 168 -17.09 37.05 23.58
C ILE A 168 -18.11 36.75 24.69
N ASN A 169 -19.35 37.25 24.58
CA ASN A 169 -20.35 37.08 25.62
C ASN A 169 -21.05 35.72 25.61
N ASN A 170 -21.13 35.06 24.44
CA ASN A 170 -21.96 33.87 24.26
C ASN A 170 -21.17 32.59 23.99
N ILE A 171 -19.89 32.70 23.61
CA ILE A 171 -19.05 31.56 23.28
C ILE A 171 -17.93 31.45 24.31
N THR A 172 -17.87 30.29 24.98
CA THR A 172 -16.78 29.93 25.88
C THR A 172 -15.70 29.23 25.07
N ILE A 173 -14.44 29.63 25.29
CA ILE A 173 -13.27 28.99 24.69
C ILE A 173 -12.56 28.27 25.83
N ASP A 174 -12.31 26.98 25.66
CA ASP A 174 -11.58 26.14 26.59
C ASP A 174 -10.28 25.61 25.95
N ASN A 175 -9.55 24.77 26.69
CA ASN A 175 -8.30 24.18 26.20
C ASN A 175 -8.51 23.16 25.07
N ASP A 176 -9.73 22.68 24.87
CA ASP A 176 -10.07 21.72 23.81
C ASP A 176 -10.61 22.45 22.56
N SER A 177 -10.63 23.78 22.54
CA SER A 177 -11.20 24.57 21.45
C SER A 177 -10.17 24.90 20.35
N ILE A 178 -10.48 24.54 19.11
CA ILE A 178 -9.73 24.90 17.90
C ILE A 178 -10.47 26.05 17.21
N LEU A 179 -9.95 27.26 17.35
CA LEU A 179 -10.62 28.47 16.89
C LEU A 179 -10.18 28.89 15.48
N ILE A 180 -11.14 28.95 14.55
CA ILE A 180 -10.98 29.53 13.22
C ILE A 180 -11.52 30.97 13.23
N ILE A 181 -10.62 31.93 13.08
CA ILE A 181 -10.91 33.38 13.13
C ILE A 181 -10.29 34.11 11.94
N GLY A 182 -11.00 35.13 11.45
CA GLY A 182 -10.45 36.09 10.50
C GLY A 182 -9.53 37.11 11.19
N ASP A 183 -9.16 38.17 10.46
CA ASP A 183 -8.35 39.27 11.00
C ASP A 183 -9.16 40.16 11.96
N ARG A 184 -9.27 39.71 13.21
CA ARG A 184 -10.14 40.31 14.24
C ARG A 184 -9.41 40.40 15.57
N HIS A 185 -8.64 41.47 15.73
CA HIS A 185 -7.77 41.68 16.89
C HIS A 185 -8.43 41.45 18.26
N SER A 186 -9.68 41.90 18.45
CA SER A 186 -10.42 41.71 19.71
C SER A 186 -10.67 40.24 20.08
N ILE A 187 -10.86 39.37 19.09
CA ILE A 187 -11.08 37.93 19.34
C ILE A 187 -9.74 37.22 19.55
N HIS A 188 -8.70 37.60 18.81
CA HIS A 188 -7.33 37.12 19.04
C HIS A 188 -6.90 37.35 20.49
N GLU A 189 -7.09 38.57 21.01
CA GLU A 189 -6.76 38.87 22.41
C GLU A 189 -7.61 38.08 23.41
N TYR A 190 -8.92 37.93 23.16
CA TYR A 190 -9.80 37.18 24.05
C TYR A 190 -9.41 35.70 24.14
N ALA A 191 -9.07 35.09 23.01
CA ALA A 191 -8.69 33.68 22.94
C ALA A 191 -7.30 33.40 23.54
N THR A 192 -6.39 34.37 23.52
CA THR A 192 -5.01 34.23 24.03
C THR A 192 -4.86 34.70 25.48
N LYS A 193 -5.78 35.53 25.98
CA LYS A 193 -5.83 35.90 27.40
C LYS A 193 -6.27 34.69 28.21
N LYS A 194 -5.37 34.24 29.10
CA LYS A 194 -5.58 33.13 30.03
C LYS A 194 -6.91 33.33 30.78
N GLN A 195 -7.95 32.58 30.39
CA GLN A 195 -9.16 32.49 31.19
C GLN A 195 -8.77 31.78 32.49
N SER A 196 -8.77 32.55 33.58
CA SER A 196 -8.37 32.09 34.91
C SER A 196 -9.56 31.47 35.61
#